data_AF-A0A8H7TPY7-F1
#
_entry.id   AF-A0A8H7TPY7-F1
#
_cell.length_a   1.000
_cell.length_b   1.000
_cell.length_c   1.000
_cell.angle_alpha   90.00
_cell.angle_beta   90.00
_cell.angle_gamma   90.00
#
_symmetry.space_group_name_H-M   'P 1'
#
loop_
_entity.id
_entity.type
_entity.pdbx_description
1 polymer ?
#
loop_
_entity_poly.entity_id
_entity_poly.type
_entity_poly.pdbx_seq_one_letter_code
_entity_poly.pdbx_strand_id
1 'polypeptide(L)'
;MIEKTKEEVEKKYTIANGYTFDAQVVYGDTDSVMVKFGTKDLAEAMKLGEEAAQFVSSKFVKPIKLEFEKVYYPYLLINKKRYAGLFWTRPEKYDKMDTKGIETVRRDNCLLVQTVIEKVLRMILIDKDVSGAQQYVKDTVADLLQNKIDMSKLVITKALTKTDEQYAAKQAHVELAQRMKKRDAGSAPGLGDRVAYVMIRGAAGAKNFEKSEDPIYVLENNVPIDTKYYLDNQLAKPLTRIFEPILGETKARSLLTGDHTRTISVAAPSVGGLMKFAKKTQTCMGCKKPLTGKEESGGAVCSNCSPRVGELYKKTLDRVSDLEVRFGRLWTQCQRCQGSMHCEVICSSKDCPIFYMRMKAKKDLEDAGKELSRFDADQAAIW
;
A
#
# COMPACT_ATOMS: atom_id res chain seq x y z
N MET A 1 -1.81 0.51 -38.95
CA MET A 1 -3.00 1.32 -38.56
C MET A 1 -2.61 2.50 -37.70
N ILE A 2 -1.90 2.28 -36.58
CA ILE A 2 -1.41 3.37 -35.69
C ILE A 2 -0.53 4.37 -36.45
N GLU A 3 0.49 3.91 -37.18
CA GLU A 3 1.41 4.80 -37.93
C GLU A 3 0.67 5.63 -38.97
N LYS A 4 -0.16 5.00 -39.80
CA LYS A 4 -1.01 5.71 -40.77
C LYS A 4 -1.95 6.71 -40.09
N THR A 5 -2.54 6.36 -38.95
CA THR A 5 -3.39 7.29 -38.17
C THR A 5 -2.57 8.49 -37.70
N LYS A 6 -1.36 8.25 -37.20
CA LYS A 6 -0.45 9.31 -36.76
C LYS A 6 -0.09 10.24 -37.91
N GLU A 7 0.32 9.71 -39.06
CA GLU A 7 0.67 10.50 -40.24
C GLU A 7 -0.49 11.38 -40.72
N GLU A 8 -1.71 10.82 -40.83
CA GLU A 8 -2.88 11.56 -41.28
C GLU A 8 -3.29 12.67 -40.30
N VAL A 9 -3.20 12.40 -38.99
CA VAL A 9 -3.52 13.39 -37.95
C VAL A 9 -2.50 14.52 -37.91
N GLU A 10 -1.21 14.18 -37.84
CA GLU A 10 -0.11 15.16 -37.77
C GLU A 10 0.03 15.96 -39.08
N LYS A 11 -0.45 15.42 -40.21
CA LYS A 11 -0.48 16.16 -41.48
C LYS A 11 -1.68 17.10 -41.59
N LYS A 12 -2.87 16.69 -41.13
CA LYS A 12 -4.11 17.47 -41.28
C LYS A 12 -4.23 18.58 -40.23
N TYR A 13 -4.05 18.24 -38.95
CA TYR A 13 -4.32 19.15 -37.84
C TYR A 13 -3.08 19.99 -37.51
N THR A 14 -2.78 20.94 -38.40
CA THR A 14 -1.61 21.83 -38.29
C THR A 14 -2.00 23.29 -38.50
N ILE A 15 -1.15 24.20 -38.01
CA ILE A 15 -1.30 25.64 -38.19
C ILE A 15 -1.30 26.00 -39.68
N ALA A 16 -0.49 25.31 -40.48
CA ALA A 16 -0.43 25.50 -41.94
C ALA A 16 -1.78 25.22 -42.63
N ASN A 17 -2.61 24.34 -42.06
CA ASN A 17 -3.93 24.01 -42.58
C ASN A 17 -5.06 24.81 -41.92
N GLY A 18 -4.73 25.87 -41.16
CA GLY A 18 -5.71 26.77 -40.54
C GLY A 18 -6.21 26.35 -39.16
N TYR A 19 -5.57 25.39 -38.50
CA TYR A 19 -5.87 25.04 -37.10
C TYR A 19 -5.09 25.93 -36.12
N THR A 20 -5.59 26.08 -34.90
CA THR A 20 -4.96 26.94 -33.88
C THR A 20 -3.59 26.41 -33.41
N PHE A 21 -3.39 25.08 -33.44
CA PHE A 21 -2.18 24.41 -32.97
C PHE A 21 -1.82 23.23 -33.87
N ASP A 22 -0.55 22.83 -33.82
CA ASP A 22 -0.10 21.57 -34.42
C ASP A 22 -0.41 20.40 -33.49
N ALA A 23 -1.22 19.46 -33.98
CA ALA A 23 -1.54 18.26 -33.25
C ALA A 23 -0.35 17.30 -33.22
N GLN A 24 -0.15 16.63 -32.09
CA GLN A 24 0.91 15.66 -31.91
C GLN A 24 0.35 14.35 -31.36
N VAL A 25 0.74 13.21 -31.93
CA VAL A 25 0.43 11.91 -31.32
C VAL A 25 1.40 11.65 -30.17
N VAL A 26 0.88 11.63 -28.95
CA VAL A 26 1.67 11.49 -27.73
C VAL A 26 1.83 10.04 -27.28
N TYR A 27 0.91 9.15 -27.69
CA TYR A 27 0.96 7.73 -27.34
C TYR A 27 0.09 6.89 -28.29
N GLY A 28 0.42 5.61 -28.43
CA GLY A 28 -0.41 4.63 -29.11
C GLY A 28 -0.19 3.22 -28.54
N ASP A 29 -1.27 2.45 -28.41
CA ASP A 29 -1.24 1.09 -27.84
C ASP A 29 -2.22 0.19 -28.57
N THR A 30 -1.69 -0.74 -29.36
CA THR A 30 -2.39 -1.76 -30.18
C THR A 30 -3.50 -1.24 -31.10
N ASP A 31 -4.60 -0.75 -30.52
CA ASP A 31 -5.84 -0.31 -31.15
C ASP A 31 -6.21 1.15 -30.83
N SER A 32 -5.44 1.83 -29.98
CA SER A 32 -5.73 3.20 -29.56
C SER A 32 -4.59 4.17 -29.91
N VAL A 33 -4.95 5.42 -30.22
CA VAL A 33 -4.02 6.53 -30.49
C VAL A 33 -4.45 7.73 -29.66
N MET A 34 -3.51 8.33 -28.92
CA MET A 34 -3.74 9.51 -28.09
C MET A 34 -3.14 10.73 -28.75
N VAL A 35 -4.00 11.68 -29.11
CA VAL A 35 -3.63 12.90 -29.83
C VAL A 35 -3.72 14.09 -28.89
N LYS A 36 -2.69 14.93 -28.88
CA LYS A 36 -2.68 16.23 -28.21
C LYS A 36 -2.94 17.30 -29.27
N PHE A 37 -4.15 17.86 -29.27
CA PHE A 37 -4.56 18.94 -30.19
C PHE A 37 -4.11 20.34 -29.75
N GLY A 38 -3.51 20.50 -28.58
CA GLY A 38 -2.98 21.79 -28.10
C GLY A 38 -4.01 22.71 -27.40
N THR A 39 -5.30 22.60 -27.72
CA THR A 39 -6.36 23.37 -27.03
C THR A 39 -6.48 22.99 -25.55
N LYS A 40 -6.85 23.98 -24.72
CA LYS A 40 -7.16 23.81 -23.30
C LYS A 40 -8.66 23.64 -23.05
N ASP A 41 -9.50 23.92 -24.06
CA ASP A 41 -10.94 23.73 -23.95
C ASP A 41 -11.30 22.26 -24.20
N LEU A 42 -12.04 21.68 -23.25
CA LEU A 42 -12.46 20.29 -23.29
C LEU A 42 -13.48 20.04 -24.42
N ALA A 43 -14.41 20.98 -24.63
CA ALA A 43 -15.44 20.83 -25.65
C ALA A 43 -14.83 20.89 -27.06
N GLU A 44 -13.92 21.84 -27.30
CA GLU A 44 -13.15 21.90 -28.54
C GLU A 44 -12.32 20.62 -28.76
N ALA A 45 -11.62 20.12 -27.74
CA ALA A 45 -10.83 18.90 -27.85
C ALA A 45 -11.68 17.67 -28.21
N MET A 46 -12.88 17.55 -27.65
CA MET A 46 -13.84 16.48 -27.99
C MET A 46 -14.30 16.59 -29.45
N LYS A 47 -14.68 17.79 -29.89
CA LYS A 47 -15.10 18.05 -31.28
C LYS A 47 -13.99 17.69 -32.29
N LEU A 48 -12.75 18.11 -32.02
CA LEU A 48 -11.59 17.78 -32.86
C LEU A 48 -11.30 16.27 -32.86
N GLY A 49 -11.47 15.60 -31.72
CA GLY A 49 -11.34 14.16 -31.60
C GLY A 49 -12.34 13.39 -32.46
N GLU A 50 -13.61 13.79 -32.43
CA GLU A 50 -14.67 13.22 -33.28
C GLU A 50 -14.41 13.45 -34.77
N GLU A 51 -14.03 14.68 -35.15
CA GLU A 51 -13.67 15.02 -36.53
C GLU A 51 -12.47 14.18 -37.00
N ALA A 52 -11.44 14.03 -36.15
CA ALA A 52 -10.27 13.21 -36.45
C ALA A 52 -10.62 11.74 -36.63
N ALA A 53 -11.46 11.17 -35.77
CA ALA A 53 -11.90 9.78 -35.89
C ALA A 53 -12.63 9.53 -37.23
N GLN A 54 -13.55 10.42 -37.62
CA GLN A 54 -14.28 10.32 -38.89
C GLN A 54 -13.35 10.50 -40.10
N PHE A 55 -12.50 11.53 -40.07
CA PHE A 55 -11.54 11.81 -41.14
C PHE A 55 -10.60 10.64 -41.37
N VAL A 56 -9.98 10.13 -40.30
CA VAL A 56 -9.03 9.00 -40.42
C VAL A 56 -9.75 7.73 -40.86
N SER A 57 -10.97 7.47 -40.39
CA SER A 57 -11.78 6.34 -40.84
C SER A 57 -12.00 6.34 -42.36
N SER A 58 -12.18 7.53 -42.97
CA SER A 58 -12.34 7.65 -44.42
C SER A 58 -11.10 7.25 -45.23
N LYS A 59 -9.92 7.18 -44.59
CA LYS A 59 -8.64 6.79 -45.20
C LYS A 59 -8.36 5.29 -45.12
N PHE A 60 -9.22 4.52 -44.47
CA PHE A 60 -9.12 3.07 -44.35
C PHE A 60 -10.19 2.36 -45.18
N VAL A 61 -9.91 1.10 -45.55
CA VAL A 61 -10.89 0.25 -46.25
C VAL A 61 -12.00 -0.17 -45.30
N LYS A 62 -13.26 -0.14 -45.76
CA LYS A 62 -14.38 -0.69 -44.99
C LYS A 62 -14.11 -2.18 -44.69
N PRO A 63 -14.40 -2.70 -43.49
CA PRO A 63 -15.20 -2.11 -42.39
C PRO A 63 -14.39 -1.42 -41.29
N ILE A 64 -13.11 -1.05 -41.52
CA ILE A 64 -12.27 -0.43 -40.50
C ILE A 64 -12.81 0.97 -40.17
N LYS A 65 -13.14 1.20 -38.90
CA LYS A 65 -13.65 2.46 -38.37
C LYS A 65 -12.92 2.80 -37.07
N LEU A 66 -12.48 4.05 -36.95
CA LEU A 66 -12.03 4.64 -35.71
C LEU A 66 -13.19 5.40 -35.08
N GLU A 67 -13.31 5.29 -33.76
CA GLU A 67 -14.31 6.00 -32.98
C GLU A 67 -13.59 6.85 -31.94
N PHE A 68 -14.08 8.08 -31.77
CA PHE A 68 -13.69 8.90 -30.65
C PHE A 68 -14.31 8.32 -29.38
N GLU A 69 -13.49 8.06 -28.36
CA GLU A 69 -13.95 7.41 -27.12
C GLU A 69 -14.00 8.40 -25.94
N LYS A 70 -12.99 9.27 -25.80
CA LYS A 70 -12.76 10.07 -24.59
C LYS A 70 -11.66 11.12 -24.74
N VAL A 71 -11.66 12.10 -23.83
CA VAL A 71 -10.52 12.99 -23.54
C VAL A 71 -9.94 12.69 -22.15
N TYR A 72 -8.61 12.77 -22.02
CA TYR A 72 -7.95 12.81 -20.72
C TYR A 72 -7.55 14.24 -20.34
N TYR A 73 -8.03 14.72 -19.19
CA TYR A 73 -7.66 16.03 -18.67
C TYR A 73 -7.79 16.15 -17.14
N PRO A 74 -6.70 16.22 -16.36
CA PRO A 74 -5.30 16.10 -16.77
C PRO A 74 -4.92 14.67 -17.19
N TYR A 75 -3.77 14.55 -17.86
CA TYR A 75 -3.18 13.30 -18.33
C TYR A 75 -1.72 13.15 -17.84
N LEU A 76 -1.39 11.98 -17.30
CA LEU A 76 -0.06 11.61 -16.81
C LEU A 76 0.38 10.31 -17.51
N LEU A 77 1.27 10.44 -18.48
CA LEU A 77 1.92 9.31 -19.15
C LEU A 77 3.25 9.02 -18.45
N ILE A 78 3.37 7.83 -17.86
CA ILE A 78 4.60 7.42 -17.15
C ILE A 78 5.51 6.64 -18.10
N ASN A 79 4.97 5.60 -18.73
CA ASN A 79 5.70 4.69 -19.61
C ASN A 79 4.70 3.95 -20.52
N LYS A 80 5.21 3.15 -21.46
CA LYS A 80 4.37 2.25 -22.26
C LYS A 80 3.50 1.37 -21.35
N LYS A 81 2.18 1.35 -21.62
CA LYS A 81 1.14 0.67 -20.83
C LYS A 81 1.02 1.14 -19.37
N ARG A 82 1.53 2.32 -19.03
CA ARG A 82 1.49 2.90 -17.69
C ARG A 82 1.11 4.38 -17.75
N TYR A 83 -0.16 4.68 -17.50
CA TYR A 83 -0.67 6.04 -17.53
C TYR A 83 -1.88 6.21 -16.59
N ALA A 84 -2.11 7.46 -16.19
CA ALA A 84 -3.28 7.88 -15.42
C ALA A 84 -3.87 9.15 -16.02
N GLY A 85 -5.16 9.36 -15.85
CA GLY A 85 -5.81 10.60 -16.20
C GLY A 85 -7.25 10.65 -15.72
N LEU A 86 -7.84 11.84 -15.71
CA LEU A 86 -9.28 11.96 -15.53
C LEU A 86 -9.96 11.67 -16.87
N PHE A 87 -10.94 10.78 -16.83
CA PHE A 87 -11.67 10.28 -17.98
C PHE A 87 -12.88 11.17 -18.23
N TRP A 88 -12.98 11.77 -19.42
CA TRP A 88 -14.08 12.65 -19.81
C TRP A 88 -14.77 12.13 -21.07
N THR A 89 -16.04 11.78 -20.94
CA THR A 89 -16.96 11.54 -22.07
C THR A 89 -17.79 12.78 -22.42
N ARG A 90 -17.94 13.70 -21.46
CA ARG A 90 -18.70 14.94 -21.58
C ARG A 90 -17.90 16.09 -20.95
N PRO A 91 -18.05 17.34 -21.42
CA PRO A 91 -17.18 18.44 -21.01
C PRO A 91 -17.47 18.97 -19.58
N GLU A 92 -18.64 18.70 -19.00
CA GLU A 92 -19.05 19.33 -17.73
C GLU A 92 -18.44 18.67 -16.49
N LYS A 93 -18.27 17.33 -16.52
CA LYS A 93 -17.77 16.57 -15.36
C LYS A 93 -17.04 15.31 -15.81
N TYR A 94 -15.89 15.05 -15.18
CA TYR A 94 -15.16 13.80 -15.37
C TYR A 94 -15.96 12.60 -14.82
N ASP A 95 -15.85 11.47 -15.50
CA ASP A 95 -16.55 10.24 -15.13
C ASP A 95 -15.83 9.51 -14.01
N LYS A 96 -14.50 9.35 -14.15
CA LYS A 96 -13.63 8.67 -13.19
C LYS A 96 -12.16 9.02 -13.40
N MET A 97 -11.33 8.67 -12.42
CA MET A 97 -9.88 8.58 -12.63
C MET A 97 -9.56 7.22 -13.25
N ASP A 98 -8.98 7.20 -14.43
CA ASP A 98 -8.53 5.98 -15.09
C ASP A 98 -7.04 5.77 -14.83
N THR A 99 -6.66 4.55 -14.44
CA THR A 99 -5.27 4.15 -14.20
C THR A 99 -5.00 2.85 -14.91
N LYS A 100 -4.07 2.85 -15.87
CA LYS A 100 -3.69 1.65 -16.64
C LYS A 100 -2.27 1.23 -16.29
N GLY A 101 -2.10 -0.03 -15.88
CA GLY A 101 -0.81 -0.65 -15.58
C GLY A 101 -0.02 -0.05 -14.40
N ILE A 102 -0.59 0.91 -13.69
CA ILE A 102 -0.05 1.49 -12.45
C ILE A 102 -0.26 0.53 -11.29
N GLU A 103 0.53 0.67 -10.24
CA GLU A 103 0.54 -0.17 -9.06
C GLU A 103 -0.81 -0.27 -8.35
N THR A 104 -1.73 0.69 -8.55
CA THR A 104 -3.10 0.70 -7.99
C THR A 104 -3.95 -0.48 -8.44
N VAL A 105 -3.77 -0.96 -9.67
CA VAL A 105 -4.54 -2.08 -10.24
C VAL A 105 -3.77 -3.41 -10.23
N ARG A 106 -2.56 -3.40 -9.66
CA ARG A 106 -1.65 -4.55 -9.63
C ARG A 106 -1.73 -5.30 -8.32
N ARG A 107 -2.04 -6.59 -8.41
CA ARG A 107 -2.22 -7.50 -7.26
C ARG A 107 -0.92 -8.00 -6.62
N ASP A 108 0.23 -7.72 -7.24
CA ASP A 108 1.55 -8.19 -6.76
C ASP A 108 2.26 -7.19 -5.83
N ASN A 109 1.65 -6.02 -5.58
CA ASN A 109 2.12 -5.03 -4.60
C ASN A 109 1.31 -5.13 -3.31
N CYS A 110 1.90 -4.68 -2.20
CA CYS A 110 1.16 -4.58 -0.94
C CYS A 110 0.10 -3.47 -0.99
N LEU A 111 -0.93 -3.60 -0.15
CA LEU A 111 -2.06 -2.67 -0.08
C LEU A 111 -1.62 -1.23 0.26
N LEU A 112 -0.52 -1.06 1.01
CA LEU A 112 0.06 0.25 1.28
C LEU A 112 0.39 0.99 -0.02
N VAL A 113 1.08 0.34 -0.96
CA VAL A 113 1.46 0.97 -2.24
C VAL A 113 0.21 1.38 -3.02
N GLN A 114 -0.77 0.49 -3.12
CA GLN A 114 -2.02 0.78 -3.85
C GLN A 114 -2.72 2.02 -3.26
N THR A 115 -2.87 2.06 -1.93
CA THR A 115 -3.55 3.15 -1.22
C THR A 115 -2.80 4.48 -1.37
N VAL A 116 -1.47 4.44 -1.20
CA VAL A 116 -0.63 5.64 -1.29
C VAL A 116 -0.64 6.21 -2.70
N ILE A 117 -0.44 5.36 -3.71
CA ILE A 117 -0.38 5.79 -5.11
C ILE A 117 -1.75 6.29 -5.57
N GLU A 118 -2.84 5.63 -5.20
CA GLU A 118 -4.18 6.12 -5.53
C GLU A 118 -4.43 7.50 -4.91
N LYS A 119 -4.10 7.68 -3.62
CA LYS A 119 -4.28 8.96 -2.94
C LYS A 119 -3.40 10.06 -3.54
N VAL A 120 -2.14 9.76 -3.85
CA VAL A 120 -1.24 10.71 -4.53
C VAL A 120 -1.78 11.11 -5.89
N LEU A 121 -2.26 10.16 -6.69
CA LEU A 121 -2.86 10.45 -8.00
C LEU A 121 -4.13 11.31 -7.87
N ARG A 122 -4.98 11.05 -6.87
CA ARG A 122 -6.15 11.90 -6.58
C ARG A 122 -5.74 13.32 -6.22
N MET A 123 -4.78 13.49 -5.31
CA MET A 123 -4.29 14.81 -4.90
C MET A 123 -3.68 15.59 -6.07
N ILE A 124 -2.98 14.91 -6.98
CA ILE A 124 -2.34 15.55 -8.14
C ILE A 124 -3.35 15.85 -9.25
N LEU A 125 -4.21 14.88 -9.61
CA LEU A 125 -5.06 14.98 -10.81
C LEU A 125 -6.41 15.66 -10.53
N ILE A 126 -6.97 15.48 -9.33
CA ILE A 126 -8.28 16.03 -8.93
C ILE A 126 -8.07 17.31 -8.14
N ASP A 127 -7.38 17.21 -7.00
CA ASP A 127 -7.24 18.33 -6.05
C ASP A 127 -6.23 19.38 -6.54
N LYS A 128 -5.37 18.99 -7.51
CA LYS A 128 -4.26 19.79 -8.05
C LYS A 128 -3.29 20.28 -6.98
N ASP A 129 -3.16 19.54 -5.88
CA ASP A 129 -2.29 19.85 -4.75
C ASP A 129 -1.05 18.95 -4.73
N VAL A 130 -0.04 19.35 -5.50
CA VAL A 130 1.25 18.64 -5.55
C VAL A 130 2.03 18.82 -4.24
N SER A 131 1.86 19.93 -3.52
CA SER A 131 2.55 20.19 -2.26
C SER A 131 2.02 19.31 -1.14
N GLY A 132 0.70 19.21 -1.00
CA GLY A 132 0.07 18.27 -0.07
C GLY A 132 0.38 16.82 -0.41
N ALA A 133 0.45 16.47 -1.70
CA ALA A 133 0.85 15.12 -2.11
C ALA A 133 2.29 14.78 -1.66
N GLN A 134 3.23 15.72 -1.75
CA GLN A 134 4.59 15.55 -1.25
C GLN A 134 4.61 15.36 0.28
N GLN A 135 3.86 16.18 1.02
CA GLN A 135 3.79 16.07 2.48
C GLN A 135 3.19 14.73 2.91
N TYR A 136 2.09 14.32 2.29
CA TYR A 136 1.45 13.02 2.54
C TYR A 136 2.41 11.84 2.34
N VAL A 137 3.24 11.90 1.29
CA VAL A 137 4.27 10.87 1.05
C VAL A 137 5.32 10.87 2.16
N LYS A 138 5.84 12.05 2.55
CA LYS A 138 6.84 12.16 3.62
C LYS A 138 6.31 11.61 4.94
N ASP A 139 5.07 11.96 5.30
CA ASP A 139 4.41 11.46 6.52
C ASP A 139 4.24 9.94 6.47
N THR A 140 3.81 9.41 5.32
CA THR A 140 3.66 7.96 5.14
C THR A 140 5.00 7.22 5.25
N VAL A 141 6.07 7.78 4.69
CA VAL A 141 7.42 7.21 4.80
C VAL A 141 7.90 7.24 6.25
N ALA A 142 7.66 8.34 6.98
CA ALA A 142 7.99 8.44 8.39
C ALA A 142 7.22 7.39 9.22
N ASP A 143 5.91 7.25 8.98
CA ASP A 143 5.09 6.24 9.66
C ASP A 143 5.53 4.81 9.35
N LEU A 144 5.96 4.54 8.11
CA LEU A 144 6.51 3.23 7.74
C LEU A 144 7.79 2.93 8.52
N LEU A 145 8.75 3.85 8.54
CA LEU A 145 10.04 3.68 9.21
C LEU A 145 9.92 3.63 10.73
N GLN A 146 8.87 4.23 11.29
CA GLN A 146 8.57 4.23 12.72
C GLN A 146 7.68 3.04 13.16
N ASN A 147 7.41 2.06 12.30
CA ASN A 147 6.51 0.92 12.54
C ASN A 147 5.07 1.32 12.94
N LYS A 148 4.58 2.47 12.44
CA LYS A 148 3.21 2.94 12.67
C LYS A 148 2.22 2.43 11.62
N ILE A 149 2.73 1.86 10.52
CA ILE A 149 1.90 1.24 9.48
C ILE A 149 1.43 -0.14 9.92
N ASP A 150 0.13 -0.38 9.80
CA ASP A 150 -0.48 -1.68 10.05
C ASP A 150 0.12 -2.76 9.14
N MET A 151 0.58 -3.86 9.73
CA MET A 151 1.18 -4.99 9.01
C MET A 151 0.24 -5.57 7.95
N SER A 152 -1.09 -5.50 8.13
CA SER A 152 -2.06 -5.96 7.13
C SER A 152 -1.89 -5.24 5.80
N LYS A 153 -1.44 -3.98 5.81
CA LYS A 153 -1.17 -3.19 4.61
C LYS A 153 0.14 -3.57 3.91
N LEU A 154 1.01 -4.32 4.59
CA LEU A 154 2.32 -4.75 4.12
C LEU A 154 2.32 -6.16 3.53
N VAL A 155 1.21 -6.88 3.63
CA VAL A 155 1.06 -8.22 3.06
C VAL A 155 1.14 -8.16 1.54
N ILE A 156 1.98 -9.02 0.95
CA ILE A 156 2.13 -9.22 -0.48
C ILE A 156 1.58 -10.61 -0.81
N THR A 157 0.81 -10.74 -1.88
CA THR A 157 0.29 -12.04 -2.35
C THR A 157 0.83 -12.37 -3.74
N LYS A 158 1.28 -13.61 -3.93
CA LYS A 158 1.71 -14.14 -5.24
C LYS A 158 1.15 -15.54 -5.47
N ALA A 159 0.73 -15.80 -6.70
CA ALA A 159 0.25 -17.11 -7.11
C ALA A 159 1.41 -18.10 -7.21
N LEU A 160 1.25 -19.27 -6.61
CA LEU A 160 2.17 -20.39 -6.72
C LEU A 160 1.81 -21.20 -7.98
N THR A 161 2.45 -20.89 -9.10
CA THR A 161 2.06 -21.46 -10.41
C THR A 161 2.87 -22.68 -10.83
N LYS A 162 4.03 -22.90 -10.23
CA LYS A 162 4.92 -24.02 -10.56
C LYS A 162 5.47 -24.67 -9.30
N THR A 163 5.95 -25.91 -9.43
CA THR A 163 6.76 -26.54 -8.38
C THR A 163 8.16 -25.93 -8.38
N ASP A 164 8.88 -26.09 -7.27
CA ASP A 164 10.21 -25.47 -7.08
C ASP A 164 11.23 -25.92 -8.13
N GLU A 165 11.16 -27.19 -8.59
CA GLU A 165 12.07 -27.71 -9.62
C GLU A 165 11.89 -27.02 -10.99
N GLN A 166 10.76 -26.34 -11.20
CA GLN A 166 10.41 -25.70 -12.47
C GLN A 166 10.71 -24.19 -12.48
N TYR A 167 11.13 -23.61 -11.34
CA TYR A 167 11.54 -22.21 -11.27
C TYR A 167 13.05 -22.09 -11.53
N ALA A 168 13.41 -21.34 -12.58
CA ALA A 168 14.82 -21.05 -12.91
C ALA A 168 15.56 -20.25 -11.82
N ALA A 169 14.83 -19.55 -10.93
CA ALA A 169 15.40 -18.76 -9.85
C ALA A 169 14.53 -18.82 -8.59
N LYS A 170 15.17 -18.93 -7.43
CA LYS A 170 14.51 -18.97 -6.11
C LYS A 170 13.64 -17.73 -5.89
N GLN A 171 12.36 -17.96 -5.60
CA GLN A 171 11.38 -16.91 -5.34
C GLN A 171 10.94 -16.92 -3.88
N ALA A 172 10.66 -15.74 -3.31
CA ALA A 172 10.20 -15.58 -1.93
C ALA A 172 8.98 -16.44 -1.58
N HIS A 173 7.89 -16.31 -2.35
CA HIS A 173 6.66 -17.07 -2.12
C HIS A 173 6.83 -18.60 -2.24
N VAL A 174 7.78 -19.07 -3.06
CA VAL A 174 8.05 -20.51 -3.25
C VAL A 174 8.81 -21.07 -2.04
N GLU A 175 9.90 -20.40 -1.66
CA GLU A 175 10.70 -20.77 -0.48
C GLU A 175 9.86 -20.69 0.81
N LEU A 176 8.98 -19.69 0.93
CA LEU A 176 8.06 -19.62 2.06
C LEU A 176 7.08 -20.80 2.06
N ALA A 177 6.46 -21.13 0.93
CA ALA A 177 5.53 -22.26 0.86
C ALA A 177 6.19 -23.58 1.30
N GLN A 178 7.45 -23.80 0.91
CA GLN A 178 8.23 -24.94 1.39
C GLN A 178 8.52 -24.88 2.89
N ARG A 179 8.88 -23.70 3.42
CA ARG A 179 9.11 -23.51 4.86
C ARG A 179 7.84 -23.70 5.68
N MET A 180 6.69 -23.32 5.15
CA MET A 180 5.37 -23.60 5.74
C MET A 180 5.12 -25.10 5.73
N LYS A 181 5.31 -25.79 4.60
CA LYS A 181 5.15 -27.26 4.49
C LYS A 181 6.04 -28.04 5.45
N LYS A 182 7.27 -27.58 5.69
CA LYS A 182 8.19 -28.18 6.67
C LYS A 182 7.76 -27.94 8.13
N ARG A 183 7.10 -26.81 8.41
CA ARG A 183 6.58 -26.49 9.74
C ARG A 183 5.29 -27.26 10.04
N ASP A 184 4.37 -27.24 9.09
CA ASP A 184 3.08 -27.92 9.16
C ASP A 184 2.59 -28.19 7.73
N ALA A 185 2.52 -29.47 7.37
CA ALA A 185 2.06 -29.88 6.04
C ALA A 185 0.57 -29.61 5.81
N GLY A 186 -0.25 -29.52 6.88
CA GLY A 186 -1.70 -29.34 6.78
C GLY A 186 -2.12 -27.91 6.40
N SER A 187 -1.31 -26.91 6.73
CA SER A 187 -1.58 -25.49 6.45
C SER A 187 -0.79 -24.93 5.25
N ALA A 188 -0.02 -25.78 4.56
CA ALA A 188 0.84 -25.38 3.46
C ALA A 188 0.03 -25.02 2.19
N PRO A 189 0.39 -23.94 1.46
CA PRO A 189 -0.24 -23.62 0.18
C PRO A 189 -0.01 -24.68 -0.89
N GLY A 190 -1.06 -24.99 -1.66
CA GLY A 190 -1.02 -25.88 -2.82
C GLY A 190 -0.67 -25.16 -4.13
N LEU A 191 -0.48 -25.94 -5.19
CA LEU A 191 -0.27 -25.39 -6.53
C LEU A 191 -1.56 -24.74 -7.03
N GLY A 192 -1.45 -23.51 -7.51
CA GLY A 192 -2.59 -22.65 -7.88
C GLY A 192 -2.99 -21.65 -6.79
N ASP A 193 -2.62 -21.91 -5.53
CA ASP A 193 -2.95 -21.02 -4.42
C ASP A 193 -2.13 -19.72 -4.45
N ARG A 194 -2.66 -18.69 -3.80
CA ARG A 194 -1.90 -17.48 -3.50
C ARG A 194 -1.21 -17.62 -2.15
N VAL A 195 0.10 -17.42 -2.17
CA VAL A 195 0.93 -17.36 -0.98
C VAL A 195 1.01 -15.90 -0.54
N ALA A 196 0.54 -15.63 0.67
CA ALA A 196 0.66 -14.34 1.32
C ALA A 196 1.92 -14.32 2.18
N TYR A 197 2.68 -13.23 2.11
CA TYR A 197 3.91 -13.07 2.87
C TYR A 197 4.18 -11.61 3.19
N VAL A 198 4.98 -11.40 4.23
CA VAL A 198 5.62 -10.12 4.53
C VAL A 198 7.13 -10.26 4.50
N MET A 199 7.83 -9.14 4.32
CA MET A 199 9.27 -9.11 4.33
C MET A 199 9.78 -8.78 5.73
N ILE A 200 10.43 -9.75 6.36
CA ILE A 200 11.02 -9.62 7.69
C ILE A 200 12.48 -9.17 7.61
N ARG A 201 12.95 -8.57 8.70
CA ARG A 201 14.35 -8.17 8.81
C ARG A 201 15.24 -9.41 8.91
N GLY A 202 16.08 -9.60 7.91
CA GLY A 202 17.09 -10.67 7.87
C GLY A 202 18.47 -10.21 8.35
N ALA A 203 19.43 -11.14 8.32
CA ALA A 203 20.85 -10.83 8.48
C ALA A 203 21.34 -9.87 7.37
N ALA A 204 22.44 -9.17 7.62
CA ALA A 204 23.06 -8.32 6.61
C ALA A 204 23.42 -9.17 5.37
N GLY A 205 22.99 -8.73 4.18
CA GLY A 205 23.20 -9.46 2.93
C GLY A 205 22.22 -10.61 2.66
N ALA A 206 21.26 -10.89 3.56
CA ALA A 206 20.26 -11.93 3.34
C ALA A 206 19.42 -11.64 2.08
N LYS A 207 19.20 -12.67 1.28
CA LYS A 207 18.47 -12.57 0.02
C LYS A 207 16.98 -12.42 0.29
N ASN A 208 16.26 -11.77 -0.63
CA ASN A 208 14.83 -11.51 -0.44
C ASN A 208 13.99 -12.79 -0.28
N PHE A 209 14.41 -13.92 -0.84
CA PHE A 209 13.67 -15.17 -0.66
C PHE A 209 13.83 -15.77 0.76
N GLU A 210 14.93 -15.46 1.46
CA GLU A 210 15.16 -15.89 2.84
C GLU A 210 14.34 -15.05 3.82
N LYS A 211 14.12 -13.77 3.48
CA LYS A 211 13.43 -12.76 4.29
C LYS A 211 11.90 -12.77 4.18
N SER A 212 11.31 -13.73 3.47
CA SER A 212 9.85 -13.84 3.39
C SER A 212 9.31 -14.70 4.52
N GLU A 213 8.19 -14.29 5.13
CA GLU A 213 7.56 -15.02 6.22
C GLU A 213 6.03 -14.88 6.19
N ASP A 214 5.35 -15.88 6.75
CA ASP A 214 3.89 -15.91 6.85
C ASP A 214 3.39 -14.81 7.81
N PRO A 215 2.40 -13.98 7.42
CA PRO A 215 1.96 -12.87 8.26
C PRO A 215 1.39 -13.31 9.61
N ILE A 216 0.79 -14.50 9.70
CA ILE A 216 0.26 -15.02 10.98
C ILE A 216 1.44 -15.39 11.89
N TYR A 217 2.42 -16.11 11.36
CA TYR A 217 3.66 -16.41 12.10
C TYR A 217 4.34 -15.14 12.61
N VAL A 218 4.41 -14.09 11.80
CA VAL A 218 5.00 -12.80 12.19
C VAL A 218 4.24 -12.13 13.34
N LEU A 219 2.91 -12.17 13.32
CA LEU A 219 2.07 -11.63 14.40
C LEU A 219 2.25 -12.40 15.71
N GLU A 220 2.27 -13.72 15.65
CA GLU A 220 2.39 -14.58 16.84
C GLU A 220 3.78 -14.46 17.48
N ASN A 221 4.82 -14.32 16.66
CA ASN A 221 6.23 -14.34 17.09
C ASN A 221 6.88 -12.94 17.13
N ASN A 222 6.10 -11.88 16.92
CA ASN A 222 6.56 -10.48 16.89
C ASN A 222 7.84 -10.31 16.06
N VAL A 223 7.87 -10.88 14.86
CA VAL A 223 9.07 -10.84 14.01
C VAL A 223 9.20 -9.43 13.40
N PRO A 224 10.37 -8.78 13.50
CA PRO A 224 10.54 -7.42 12.98
C PRO A 224 10.40 -7.36 11.45
N ILE A 225 9.65 -6.37 10.97
CA ILE A 225 9.45 -6.10 9.54
C ILE A 225 10.66 -5.34 8.95
N ASP A 226 11.02 -5.66 7.71
CA ASP A 226 12.03 -4.93 6.94
C ASP A 226 11.40 -3.68 6.30
N THR A 227 11.23 -2.62 7.10
CA THR A 227 10.64 -1.35 6.65
C THR A 227 11.42 -0.72 5.49
N LYS A 228 12.74 -0.93 5.43
CA LYS A 228 13.60 -0.47 4.35
C LYS A 228 13.28 -1.16 3.03
N TYR A 229 13.02 -2.47 3.03
CA TYR A 229 12.54 -3.16 1.83
C TYR A 229 11.25 -2.52 1.28
N TYR A 230 10.28 -2.21 2.14
CA TYR A 230 9.03 -1.58 1.68
C TYR A 230 9.25 -0.16 1.15
N LEU A 231 10.15 0.61 1.74
CA LEU A 231 10.53 1.91 1.21
C LEU A 231 11.20 1.79 -0.17
N ASP A 232 12.30 1.03 -0.25
CA ASP A 232 13.18 1.01 -1.42
C ASP A 232 12.60 0.18 -2.59
N ASN A 233 11.94 -0.94 -2.30
CA ASN A 233 11.47 -1.87 -3.32
C ASN A 233 10.00 -1.68 -3.70
N GLN A 234 9.16 -1.23 -2.76
CA GLN A 234 7.71 -1.15 -2.96
C GLN A 234 7.24 0.29 -3.25
N LEU A 235 7.68 1.28 -2.45
CA LEU A 235 7.21 2.68 -2.58
C LEU A 235 8.07 3.56 -3.48
N ALA A 236 9.40 3.43 -3.41
CA ALA A 236 10.32 4.35 -4.09
C ALA A 236 10.08 4.41 -5.60
N LYS A 237 10.08 3.26 -6.29
CA LYS A 237 9.98 3.24 -7.76
C LYS A 237 8.65 3.80 -8.28
N PRO A 238 7.48 3.43 -7.73
CA PRO A 238 6.21 4.01 -8.16
C PRO A 238 6.11 5.52 -7.88
N LEU A 239 6.58 5.97 -6.71
CA LEU A 239 6.54 7.39 -6.35
C LEU A 239 7.46 8.23 -7.25
N THR A 240 8.70 7.79 -7.47
CA THR A 240 9.63 8.51 -8.37
C THR A 240 9.02 8.65 -9.76
N ARG A 241 8.43 7.60 -10.32
CA ARG A 241 7.79 7.64 -11.65
C ARG A 241 6.65 8.66 -11.77
N ILE A 242 5.94 8.95 -10.67
CA ILE A 242 4.82 9.90 -10.66
C ILE A 242 5.32 11.32 -10.45
N PHE A 243 6.25 11.52 -9.52
CA PHE A 243 6.71 12.86 -9.15
C PHE A 243 7.82 13.40 -10.05
N GLU A 244 8.65 12.56 -10.65
CA GLU A 244 9.77 12.99 -11.49
C GLU A 244 9.32 13.80 -12.72
N PRO A 245 8.28 13.41 -13.48
CA PRO A 245 7.77 14.23 -14.59
C PRO A 245 7.18 15.58 -14.17
N ILE A 246 6.85 15.76 -12.88
CA ILE A 246 6.16 16.94 -12.35
C ILE A 246 7.14 17.90 -11.65
N LEU A 247 8.05 17.35 -10.84
CA LEU A 247 8.93 18.10 -9.94
C LEU A 247 10.40 18.06 -10.37
N GLY A 248 10.77 17.18 -11.31
CA GLY A 248 12.14 16.84 -11.64
C GLY A 248 12.77 15.82 -10.68
N GLU A 249 13.89 15.24 -11.11
CA GLU A 249 14.54 14.11 -10.44
C GLU A 249 14.99 14.42 -9.00
N THR A 250 15.62 15.59 -8.78
CA THR A 250 16.17 15.97 -7.47
C THR A 250 15.08 16.09 -6.40
N LYS A 251 13.96 16.76 -6.73
CA LYS A 251 12.85 16.93 -5.79
C LYS A 251 12.13 15.62 -5.53
N ALA A 252 11.91 14.80 -6.56
CA ALA A 252 11.31 13.48 -6.40
C ALA A 252 12.14 12.58 -5.46
N ARG A 253 13.48 12.59 -5.58
CA ARG A 253 14.37 11.85 -4.68
C ARG A 253 14.29 12.33 -3.23
N SER A 254 14.13 13.64 -3.00
CA SER A 254 13.98 14.22 -1.64
C SER A 254 12.71 13.79 -0.89
N LEU A 255 11.76 13.13 -1.56
CA LEU A 255 10.59 12.54 -0.89
C LEU A 255 10.94 11.23 -0.19
N LEU A 256 11.98 10.55 -0.65
CA LEU A 256 12.41 9.24 -0.16
C LEU A 256 13.61 9.34 0.79
N THR A 257 14.28 10.49 0.83
CA THR A 257 15.43 10.75 1.69
C THR A 257 15.24 12.11 2.37
N GLY A 258 15.54 12.20 3.67
CA GLY A 258 15.44 13.47 4.39
C GLY A 258 15.38 13.28 5.90
N ASP A 259 15.00 14.33 6.61
CA ASP A 259 14.86 14.29 8.06
C ASP A 259 13.75 13.32 8.51
N HIS A 260 12.68 13.23 7.73
CA HIS A 260 11.55 12.31 7.96
C HIS A 260 11.94 10.83 7.88
N THR A 261 13.10 10.51 7.29
CA THR A 261 13.62 9.13 7.19
C THR A 261 14.69 8.78 8.22
N ARG A 262 15.10 9.72 9.07
CA ARG A 262 16.20 9.50 10.04
C ARG A 262 15.77 8.71 11.26
N THR A 263 14.49 8.82 11.65
CA THR A 263 13.96 8.11 12.81
C THR A 263 13.45 6.73 12.39
N ILE A 264 14.20 5.69 12.74
CA ILE A 264 13.83 4.30 12.47
C ILE A 264 13.55 3.61 13.81
N SER A 265 12.33 3.09 13.95
CA SER A 265 11.95 2.24 15.08
C SER A 265 12.14 0.79 14.69
N VAL A 266 12.69 -0.02 15.59
CA VAL A 266 12.89 -1.47 15.36
C VAL A 266 12.32 -2.21 16.55
N ALA A 267 11.29 -3.02 16.30
CA ALA A 267 10.75 -3.91 17.32
C ALA A 267 11.79 -4.97 17.71
N ALA A 268 11.86 -5.31 18.98
CA ALA A 268 12.67 -6.43 19.44
C ALA A 268 11.93 -7.75 19.13
N PRO A 269 12.58 -8.72 18.45
CA PRO A 269 11.95 -10.00 18.13
C PRO A 269 11.61 -10.76 19.41
N SER A 270 10.45 -11.45 19.46
CA SER A 270 10.18 -12.36 20.59
C SER A 270 10.79 -13.75 20.42
N VAL A 271 11.36 -14.02 19.25
CA VAL A 271 11.99 -15.29 18.88
C VAL A 271 13.47 -15.14 18.55
N GLY A 272 14.26 -16.16 18.86
CA GLY A 272 15.71 -16.20 18.62
C GLY A 272 16.47 -16.75 19.83
N GLY A 273 17.60 -17.43 19.59
CA GLY A 273 18.39 -18.07 20.65
C GLY A 273 18.81 -17.11 21.76
N LEU A 274 19.15 -15.86 21.40
CA LEU A 274 19.55 -14.83 22.36
C LEU A 274 18.37 -14.29 23.20
N MET A 275 17.18 -14.16 22.62
CA MET A 275 16.00 -13.62 23.32
C MET A 275 15.43 -14.58 24.37
N LYS A 276 15.77 -15.87 24.31
CA LYS A 276 15.42 -16.84 25.37
C LYS A 276 16.10 -16.54 26.71
N PHE A 277 17.23 -15.84 26.69
CA PHE A 277 17.99 -15.46 27.89
C PHE A 277 17.73 -14.00 28.33
N ALA A 278 16.88 -13.27 27.60
CA ALA A 278 16.58 -11.88 27.91
C ALA A 278 15.56 -11.78 29.05
N LYS A 279 15.94 -11.13 30.15
CA LYS A 279 15.01 -10.79 31.24
C LYS A 279 14.20 -9.55 30.84
N LYS A 280 12.89 -9.73 30.62
CA LYS A 280 11.98 -8.61 30.36
C LYS A 280 11.85 -7.76 31.62
N THR A 281 12.33 -6.51 31.54
CA THR A 281 12.16 -5.51 32.59
C THR A 281 11.06 -4.55 32.17
N GLN A 282 10.01 -4.43 32.98
CA GLN A 282 8.92 -3.50 32.71
C GLN A 282 9.41 -2.05 32.87
N THR A 283 8.81 -1.14 32.12
CA THR A 283 9.10 0.30 32.21
C THR A 283 7.86 1.05 32.66
N CYS A 284 8.08 2.15 33.39
CA CYS A 284 7.03 3.08 33.81
C CYS A 284 6.30 3.63 32.58
N MET A 285 4.97 3.58 32.57
CA MET A 285 4.19 4.09 31.43
C MET A 285 4.29 5.61 31.26
N GLY A 286 4.52 6.35 32.34
CA GLY A 286 4.67 7.81 32.34
C GLY A 286 6.04 8.29 31.89
N CYS A 287 7.12 7.82 32.56
CA CYS A 287 8.48 8.35 32.35
C CYS A 287 9.47 7.37 31.69
N LYS A 288 9.04 6.15 31.35
CA LYS A 288 9.88 5.08 30.75
C LYS A 288 11.05 4.59 31.61
N LYS A 289 11.15 5.03 32.88
CA LYS A 289 12.09 4.48 33.87
C LYS A 289 11.89 2.97 34.02
N PRO A 290 12.93 2.13 33.99
CA PRO A 290 12.83 0.72 34.32
C PRO A 290 12.30 0.50 35.75
N LEU A 291 11.32 -0.38 35.89
CA LEU A 291 10.70 -0.73 37.18
C LEU A 291 11.45 -1.93 37.77
N THR A 292 12.44 -1.65 38.62
CA THR A 292 13.30 -2.67 39.23
C THR A 292 13.05 -2.86 40.73
N GLY A 293 12.33 -1.92 41.38
CA GLY A 293 11.98 -2.02 42.80
C GLY A 293 10.99 -3.15 43.05
N LYS A 294 11.05 -3.80 44.22
CA LYS A 294 10.14 -4.91 44.56
C LYS A 294 8.66 -4.53 44.43
N GLU A 295 8.30 -3.35 44.90
CA GLU A 295 6.92 -2.82 44.89
C GLU A 295 6.49 -2.31 43.51
N GLU A 296 7.43 -1.83 42.68
CA GLU A 296 7.13 -1.26 41.36
C GLU A 296 7.24 -2.31 40.22
N SER A 297 7.95 -3.41 40.44
CA SER A 297 8.33 -4.35 39.37
C SER A 297 7.15 -5.03 38.66
N GLY A 298 6.02 -5.17 39.35
CA GLY A 298 4.76 -5.67 38.78
C GLY A 298 3.81 -4.60 38.24
N GLY A 299 4.04 -3.33 38.61
CA GLY A 299 3.13 -2.21 38.36
C GLY A 299 3.23 -1.58 36.98
N ALA A 300 2.38 -0.58 36.72
CA ALA A 300 2.42 0.24 35.50
C ALA A 300 3.23 1.52 35.70
N VAL A 301 3.28 2.06 36.92
CA VAL A 301 3.93 3.34 37.22
C VAL A 301 5.08 3.21 38.22
N CYS A 302 5.96 4.21 38.25
CA CYS A 302 6.92 4.36 39.35
C CYS A 302 6.34 5.33 40.40
N SER A 303 6.93 5.32 41.59
CA SER A 303 6.71 6.26 42.70
C SER A 303 6.56 7.71 42.25
N ASN A 304 7.47 8.21 41.40
CA ASN A 304 7.40 9.60 40.91
C ASN A 304 6.19 9.88 40.01
N CYS A 305 5.64 8.86 39.34
CA CYS A 305 4.48 8.99 38.47
C CYS A 305 3.17 8.53 39.16
N SER A 306 3.24 8.11 40.42
CA SER A 306 2.09 7.71 41.24
C SER A 306 0.97 8.76 41.27
N PRO A 307 1.24 10.07 41.41
CA PRO A 307 0.18 11.09 41.38
C PRO A 307 -0.59 11.18 40.05
N ARG A 308 -0.02 10.64 38.96
CA ARG A 308 -0.61 10.65 37.60
C ARG A 308 -1.25 9.31 37.22
N VAL A 309 -1.41 8.38 38.16
CA VAL A 309 -1.98 7.05 37.88
C VAL A 309 -3.35 7.13 37.25
N GLY A 310 -4.26 7.95 37.76
CA GLY A 310 -5.61 8.10 37.18
C GLY A 310 -5.60 8.59 35.72
N GLU A 311 -4.71 9.54 35.39
CA GLU A 311 -4.51 10.04 34.01
C GLU A 311 -3.99 8.92 33.10
N LEU A 312 -2.96 8.20 33.54
CA LEU A 312 -2.31 7.14 32.76
C LEU A 312 -3.22 5.91 32.59
N TYR A 313 -3.99 5.57 33.63
CA TYR A 313 -4.99 4.51 33.59
C TYR A 313 -6.07 4.84 32.58
N LYS A 314 -6.68 6.03 32.67
CA LYS A 314 -7.71 6.48 31.73
C LYS A 314 -7.21 6.43 30.28
N LYS A 315 -6.03 6.96 30.00
CA LYS A 315 -5.42 6.90 28.66
C LYS A 315 -5.24 5.47 28.14
N THR A 316 -4.87 4.54 29.02
CA THR A 316 -4.68 3.13 28.65
C THR A 316 -6.03 2.44 28.44
N LEU A 317 -7.02 2.74 29.27
CA LEU A 317 -8.40 2.24 29.18
C LEU A 317 -9.08 2.71 27.89
N ASP A 318 -8.97 4.00 27.55
CA ASP A 318 -9.51 4.57 26.30
C ASP A 318 -8.95 3.81 25.08
N ARG A 319 -7.64 3.53 25.08
CA ARG A 319 -7.00 2.74 24.02
C ARG A 319 -7.52 1.30 23.96
N VAL A 320 -7.74 0.64 25.10
CA VAL A 320 -8.33 -0.71 25.13
C VAL A 320 -9.74 -0.68 24.55
N SER A 321 -10.56 0.30 24.95
CA SER A 321 -11.92 0.48 24.42
C SER A 321 -11.93 0.65 22.90
N ASP A 322 -11.04 1.47 22.34
CA ASP A 322 -10.90 1.63 20.89
C ASP A 322 -10.54 0.30 20.19
N LEU A 323 -9.67 -0.50 20.79
CA LEU A 323 -9.26 -1.80 20.27
C LEU A 323 -10.40 -2.83 20.35
N GLU A 324 -11.20 -2.82 21.41
CA GLU A 324 -12.40 -3.68 21.55
C GLU A 324 -13.43 -3.37 20.46
N VAL A 325 -13.71 -2.08 20.22
CA VAL A 325 -14.62 -1.64 19.15
C VAL A 325 -14.09 -2.08 17.79
N ARG A 326 -12.79 -1.92 17.53
CA ARG A 326 -12.15 -2.35 16.29
C ARG A 326 -12.24 -3.87 16.10
N PHE A 327 -11.96 -4.64 17.15
CA PHE A 327 -12.07 -6.09 17.16
C PHE A 327 -13.50 -6.53 16.84
N GLY A 328 -14.49 -6.00 17.56
CA GLY A 328 -15.91 -6.32 17.37
C GLY A 328 -16.38 -6.05 15.93
N ARG A 329 -16.06 -4.87 15.38
CA ARG A 329 -16.43 -4.51 14.00
C ARG A 329 -15.87 -5.48 12.97
N LEU A 330 -14.60 -5.86 13.09
CA LEU A 330 -13.94 -6.76 12.13
C LEU A 330 -14.52 -8.19 12.20
N TRP A 331 -14.72 -8.73 13.39
CA TRP A 331 -15.22 -10.09 13.58
C TRP A 331 -16.69 -10.24 13.19
N THR A 332 -17.55 -9.27 13.54
CA THR A 332 -18.96 -9.26 13.11
C THR A 332 -19.08 -9.13 11.60
N GLN A 333 -18.19 -8.38 10.93
CA GLN A 333 -18.18 -8.31 9.48
C GLN A 333 -17.87 -9.67 8.84
N CYS A 334 -17.01 -10.49 9.45
CA CYS A 334 -16.76 -11.84 8.96
C CYS A 334 -17.98 -12.77 9.13
N GLN A 335 -18.73 -12.66 10.22
CA GLN A 335 -19.99 -13.43 10.40
C GLN A 335 -21.00 -13.07 9.32
N ARG A 336 -21.16 -11.77 9.01
CA ARG A 336 -22.02 -11.30 7.91
C ARG A 336 -21.57 -11.84 6.54
N CYS A 337 -20.26 -11.85 6.28
CA CYS A 337 -19.69 -12.39 5.05
C CYS A 337 -19.94 -13.90 4.92
N GLN A 338 -19.82 -14.66 6.02
CA GLN A 338 -20.11 -16.09 6.06
C GLN A 338 -21.61 -16.40 5.92
N GLY A 339 -22.48 -15.48 6.34
CA GLY A 339 -23.93 -15.67 6.35
C GLY A 339 -24.46 -16.46 7.55
N SER A 340 -23.60 -16.81 8.51
CA SER A 340 -23.99 -17.49 9.76
C SER A 340 -23.49 -16.72 10.98
N MET A 341 -24.37 -16.55 11.97
CA MET A 341 -24.01 -16.00 13.28
C MET A 341 -23.75 -17.10 14.32
N HIS A 342 -24.13 -18.34 14.02
CA HIS A 342 -24.12 -19.47 14.97
C HIS A 342 -22.98 -20.45 14.71
N CYS A 343 -22.32 -20.35 13.56
CA CYS A 343 -21.17 -21.17 13.22
C CYS A 343 -19.86 -20.40 13.45
N GLU A 344 -18.79 -21.14 13.71
CA GLU A 344 -17.45 -20.56 13.73
C GLU A 344 -17.06 -20.03 12.33
N VAL A 345 -16.36 -18.89 12.31
CA VAL A 345 -15.90 -18.26 11.08
C VAL A 345 -14.63 -18.96 10.58
N ILE A 346 -14.81 -20.00 9.77
CA ILE A 346 -13.72 -20.73 9.11
C ILE A 346 -13.46 -20.11 7.73
N CYS A 347 -12.68 -19.02 7.71
CA CYS A 347 -12.30 -18.33 6.48
C CYS A 347 -10.78 -18.28 6.36
N SER A 348 -10.24 -18.70 5.21
CA SER A 348 -8.82 -18.69 4.85
C SER A 348 -8.51 -17.78 3.64
N SER A 349 -9.43 -16.88 3.28
CA SER A 349 -9.27 -16.00 2.13
C SER A 349 -8.17 -14.96 2.35
N LYS A 350 -6.98 -15.25 1.79
CA LYS A 350 -5.78 -14.39 1.91
C LYS A 350 -5.87 -13.09 1.10
N ASP A 351 -6.81 -13.01 0.15
CA ASP A 351 -7.08 -11.80 -0.62
C ASP A 351 -8.09 -10.87 0.07
N CYS A 352 -8.74 -11.32 1.15
CA CYS A 352 -9.66 -10.49 1.92
C CYS A 352 -8.87 -9.48 2.78
N PRO A 353 -9.12 -8.16 2.66
CA PRO A 353 -8.41 -7.16 3.47
C PRO A 353 -8.67 -7.32 4.97
N ILE A 354 -9.82 -7.89 5.35
CA ILE A 354 -10.19 -8.10 6.76
C ILE A 354 -9.40 -9.27 7.38
N PHE A 355 -8.95 -10.25 6.58
CA PHE A 355 -8.38 -11.49 7.09
C PHE A 355 -7.18 -11.27 8.03
N TYR A 356 -6.20 -10.45 7.62
CA TYR A 356 -5.05 -10.13 8.48
C TYR A 356 -5.37 -9.04 9.50
N MET A 357 -6.31 -8.12 9.17
CA MET A 357 -6.72 -7.06 10.09
C MET A 357 -7.39 -7.62 11.34
N ARG A 358 -8.26 -8.64 11.23
CA ARG A 358 -8.93 -9.25 12.39
C ARG A 358 -7.96 -10.02 13.29
N MET A 359 -6.94 -10.67 12.70
CA MET A 359 -5.91 -11.39 13.45
C MET A 359 -5.03 -10.41 14.23
N LYS A 360 -4.61 -9.31 13.59
CA LYS A 360 -3.88 -8.25 14.28
C LYS A 360 -4.71 -7.57 15.36
N ALA A 361 -5.98 -7.25 15.09
CA ALA A 361 -6.85 -6.60 16.07
C ALA A 361 -7.04 -7.47 17.33
N LYS A 362 -7.14 -8.80 17.16
CA LYS A 362 -7.13 -9.74 18.29
C LYS A 362 -5.85 -9.61 19.11
N LYS A 363 -4.69 -9.67 18.44
CA LYS A 363 -3.37 -9.60 19.09
C LYS A 363 -3.13 -8.26 19.82
N ASP A 364 -3.47 -7.15 19.16
CA ASP A 364 -3.37 -5.81 19.74
C ASP A 364 -4.23 -5.67 21.00
N LEU A 365 -5.45 -6.20 20.97
CA LEU A 365 -6.37 -6.18 22.12
C LEU A 365 -5.83 -7.02 23.28
N GLU A 366 -5.33 -8.24 23.00
CA GLU A 366 -4.70 -9.09 24.02
C GLU A 366 -3.50 -8.41 24.68
N ASP A 367 -2.63 -7.77 23.89
CA ASP A 367 -1.44 -7.10 24.41
C ASP A 367 -1.81 -5.81 25.16
N ALA A 368 -2.81 -5.06 24.68
CA ALA A 368 -3.32 -3.88 25.37
C ALA A 368 -4.02 -4.21 26.70
N GLY A 369 -4.75 -5.33 26.76
CA GLY A 369 -5.35 -5.83 28.00
C GLY A 369 -4.31 -6.20 29.04
N LYS A 370 -3.20 -6.85 28.64
CA LYS A 370 -2.07 -7.15 29.53
C LYS A 370 -1.37 -5.88 30.03
N GLU A 371 -1.34 -4.83 29.23
CA GLU A 371 -0.81 -3.53 29.67
C GLU A 371 -1.74 -2.87 30.69
N LEU A 372 -3.06 -2.93 30.49
CA LEU A 372 -4.05 -2.40 31.42
C LEU A 372 -4.02 -3.13 32.77
N SER A 373 -3.89 -4.46 32.78
CA SER A 373 -3.83 -5.26 34.02
C SER A 373 -2.59 -4.96 34.88
N ARG A 374 -1.59 -4.22 34.38
CA ARG A 374 -0.44 -3.80 35.18
C ARG A 374 -0.82 -2.79 36.25
N PHE A 375 -1.87 -1.99 36.03
CA PHE A 375 -2.33 -1.03 37.00
C PHE A 375 -2.93 -1.70 38.24
N ASP A 376 -3.42 -2.94 38.12
CA ASP A 376 -3.95 -3.72 39.25
C ASP A 376 -2.88 -4.03 40.30
N ALA A 377 -1.60 -3.96 39.94
CA ALA A 377 -0.47 -4.16 40.83
C ALA A 377 0.12 -2.86 41.39
N ASP A 378 -0.34 -1.69 40.94
CA ASP A 378 0.13 -0.41 41.47
C ASP A 378 -0.55 -0.13 42.82
N GLN A 379 0.23 0.02 43.90
CA GLN A 379 -0.31 0.37 45.23
C GLN A 379 -1.18 1.63 45.21
N ALA A 380 -0.88 2.59 44.33
CA ALA A 380 -1.66 3.81 44.17
C ALA A 380 -3.04 3.60 43.52
N ALA A 381 -3.28 2.43 42.94
CA ALA A 381 -4.57 2.03 42.38
C ALA A 381 -5.37 1.13 43.34
N ILE A 382 -4.73 0.61 44.39
CA ILE A 382 -5.35 -0.22 45.43
C ILE A 382 -5.86 0.72 46.52
N TRP A 383 -7.18 0.76 46.69
CA TRP A 383 -7.87 1.59 47.68
C TRP A 383 -7.75 1.03 49.09
#